data_AF-A0A150PIU6-F1
#
_entry.id   AF-A0A150PIU6-F1
#
_cell.length_a   1.000
_cell.length_b   1.000
_cell.length_c   1.000
_cell.angle_alpha   90.00
_cell.angle_beta   90.00
_cell.angle_gamma   90.00
#
_symmetry.space_group_name_H-M   'P 1'
#
loop_
_entity.id
_entity.type
_entity.pdbx_description
1 polymer ?
#
loop_
_entity_poly.entity_id
_entity_poly.type
_entity_poly.pdbx_seq_one_letter_code
_entity_poly.pdbx_strand_id
1 'polypeptide(L)'
;MEAKVAHLVAERDAKLEALPGRFAARVTCSVAALVSAEVPAALVSLRLRRRKEARDVVVRLPAGAPSLDRLTCEACGAATARPAACDDRMHLLCEACAPNAQGRIACPACARRR
;
A
#
# COMPACT_ATOMS: atom_id res chain seq x y z
N MET A 1 -2.40 51.12 20.41
CA MET A 1 -3.43 50.31 19.71
C MET A 1 -2.82 49.05 19.09
N GLU A 2 -1.63 49.18 18.48
CA GLU A 2 -0.86 48.07 17.87
C GLU A 2 -0.59 46.89 18.81
N ALA A 3 -0.21 47.14 20.07
CA ALA A 3 0.04 46.06 21.04
C ALA A 3 -1.20 45.18 21.32
N LYS A 4 -2.40 45.77 21.29
CA LYS A 4 -3.66 45.02 21.45
C LYS A 4 -3.96 44.19 20.20
N VAL A 5 -3.67 44.72 19.01
CA VAL A 5 -3.82 43.99 17.75
C VAL A 5 -2.87 42.80 17.70
N ALA A 6 -1.60 43.00 18.07
CA ALA A 6 -0.60 41.93 18.14
C ALA A 6 -1.01 40.82 19.12
N HIS A 7 -1.57 41.19 20.28
CA HIS A 7 -2.08 40.23 21.25
C HIS A 7 -3.24 39.39 20.71
N LEU A 8 -4.22 40.01 20.05
CA LEU A 8 -5.35 39.30 19.46
C LEU A 8 -4.94 38.35 18.32
N VAL A 9 -3.93 38.74 17.53
CA VAL A 9 -3.36 37.88 16.47
C VAL A 9 -2.68 36.66 17.07
N ALA A 10 -1.84 36.85 18.09
CA ALA A 10 -1.18 35.74 18.78
C ALA A 10 -2.20 34.78 19.44
N GLU A 11 -3.26 35.31 20.05
CA GLU A 11 -4.31 34.48 20.66
C GLU A 11 -5.11 33.71 19.60
N ARG A 12 -5.43 34.34 18.46
CA ARG A 12 -6.05 33.67 17.32
C ARG A 12 -5.17 32.53 16.82
N ASP A 13 -3.89 32.77 16.60
CA ASP A 13 -2.98 31.79 16.02
C ASP A 13 -2.80 30.59 16.96
N ALA A 14 -2.61 30.84 18.26
CA ALA A 14 -2.57 29.79 19.27
C ALA A 14 -3.87 28.96 19.31
N LYS A 15 -5.03 29.60 19.15
CA LYS A 15 -6.32 28.89 19.09
C LYS A 15 -6.43 28.04 17.82
N LEU A 16 -6.04 28.57 16.67
CA LEU A 16 -6.06 27.86 15.39
C LEU A 16 -5.13 26.64 15.40
N GLU A 17 -3.91 26.79 15.94
CA GLU A 17 -2.95 25.69 16.10
C GLU A 17 -3.46 24.59 17.04
N ALA A 18 -4.31 24.93 18.02
CA ALA A 18 -4.89 23.95 18.93
C ALA A 18 -6.07 23.17 18.33
N LEU A 19 -6.70 23.65 17.26
CA LEU A 19 -7.91 23.02 16.69
C LEU A 19 -7.66 21.58 16.18
N PRO A 20 -6.59 21.28 15.41
CA PRO A 20 -6.35 19.93 14.92
C PRO A 20 -6.22 18.91 16.06
N GLY A 21 -5.51 19.25 17.14
CA GLY A 21 -5.35 18.34 18.28
C GLY A 21 -6.63 18.13 19.10
N ARG A 22 -7.47 19.17 19.22
CA ARG A 22 -8.73 19.12 19.98
C ARG A 22 -9.87 18.43 19.23
N PHE A 23 -9.91 18.59 17.92
CA PHE A 23 -11.04 18.15 17.10
C PHE A 23 -10.68 17.05 16.09
N ALA A 24 -9.45 16.52 16.10
CA ALA A 24 -9.12 15.33 15.33
C ALA A 24 -9.94 14.13 15.82
N ALA A 25 -10.55 13.41 14.86
CA ALA A 25 -11.17 12.14 15.14
C ALA A 25 -10.11 11.12 15.61
N ARG A 26 -10.25 10.62 16.84
CA ARG A 26 -9.42 9.52 17.34
C ARG A 26 -10.09 8.21 16.98
N VAL A 27 -9.48 7.48 16.05
CA VAL A 27 -9.95 6.14 15.64
C VAL A 27 -9.08 5.10 16.31
N THR A 28 -9.68 4.24 17.12
CA THR A 28 -9.02 3.05 17.67
C THR A 28 -9.57 1.81 16.98
N CYS A 29 -8.69 1.02 16.37
CA CYS A 29 -9.05 -0.25 15.77
C CYS A 29 -8.56 -1.39 16.66
N SER A 30 -9.39 -2.40 16.88
CA SER A 30 -9.00 -3.67 17.50
C SER A 30 -9.55 -4.83 16.67
N VAL A 31 -8.89 -5.98 16.73
CA VAL A 31 -9.35 -7.20 16.05
C VAL A 31 -10.53 -7.75 16.85
N ALA A 32 -11.74 -7.70 16.29
CA ALA A 32 -12.95 -8.20 16.95
C ALA A 32 -12.99 -9.74 17.00
N ALA A 33 -12.53 -10.40 15.94
CA ALA A 33 -12.42 -11.85 15.85
C ALA A 33 -11.40 -12.25 14.78
N LEU A 34 -10.81 -13.43 14.92
CA LEU A 34 -10.03 -14.09 13.89
C LEU A 34 -10.74 -15.38 13.50
N VAL A 35 -11.09 -15.51 12.22
CA VAL A 35 -11.74 -16.70 11.68
C VAL A 35 -10.75 -17.40 10.74
N SER A 36 -10.57 -18.70 10.93
CA SER A 36 -9.81 -19.56 10.03
C SER A 36 -10.74 -20.65 9.50
N ALA A 37 -10.66 -20.91 8.20
CA ALA A 37 -11.42 -21.96 7.54
C ALA A 37 -10.52 -22.64 6.51
N GLU A 38 -10.56 -23.96 6.46
CA GLU A 38 -9.95 -24.74 5.39
C GLU A 38 -10.93 -24.80 4.23
N VAL A 39 -10.56 -24.19 3.11
CA VAL A 39 -11.39 -24.13 1.90
C VAL A 39 -10.65 -24.74 0.73
N PRO A 40 -11.33 -25.54 -0.12
CA PRO A 40 -10.75 -25.99 -1.37
C PRO A 40 -10.35 -24.78 -2.22
N ALA A 41 -9.11 -24.76 -2.69
CA ALA A 41 -8.60 -23.74 -3.59
C ALA A 41 -7.71 -24.39 -4.64
N ALA A 42 -7.85 -23.98 -5.90
CA ALA A 42 -6.88 -24.36 -6.92
C ALA A 42 -5.61 -23.51 -6.75
N LEU A 43 -4.45 -24.17 -6.71
CA LEU A 43 -3.17 -23.49 -6.74
C LEU A 43 -2.71 -23.32 -8.18
N VAL A 44 -2.53 -22.07 -8.60
CA VAL A 44 -2.05 -21.73 -9.93
C VAL A 44 -0.63 -21.20 -9.82
N SER A 45 0.32 -21.93 -10.39
CA SER A 45 1.71 -21.48 -10.51
C SER A 45 1.84 -20.60 -11.75
N LEU A 46 2.11 -19.32 -11.54
CA LEU A 46 2.35 -18.34 -12.59
C LEU A 46 3.86 -18.12 -12.74
N ARG A 47 4.38 -18.35 -13.94
CA ARG A 47 5.77 -18.01 -14.25
C ARG A 47 5.87 -16.57 -14.73
N LEU A 48 6.21 -15.67 -13.82
CA LEU A 48 6.51 -14.29 -14.13
C LEU A 48 7.86 -14.22 -14.86
N ARG A 49 7.92 -13.48 -15.97
CA ARG A 49 9.14 -13.24 -16.73
C ARG A 49 9.30 -11.75 -16.98
N ARG A 50 10.50 -11.23 -16.75
CA ARG A 50 10.84 -9.85 -17.10
C ARG A 50 12.32 -9.77 -17.49
N ARG A 51 12.59 -9.23 -18.68
CA ARG A 51 13.92 -9.24 -19.30
C ARG A 51 14.54 -10.66 -19.31
N LYS A 52 15.70 -10.84 -18.69
CA LYS A 52 16.46 -12.11 -18.62
C LYS A 52 16.18 -12.89 -17.34
N GLU A 53 15.26 -12.43 -16.49
CA GLU A 53 14.91 -13.06 -15.23
C GLU A 53 13.51 -13.67 -15.27
N ALA A 54 13.31 -14.70 -14.46
CA ALA A 54 12.03 -15.36 -14.27
C ALA A 54 11.85 -15.78 -12.80
N ARG A 55 10.61 -15.74 -12.33
CA ARG A 55 10.22 -16.12 -10.98
C ARG A 55 8.86 -16.80 -11.03
N ASP A 56 8.72 -17.88 -10.28
CA ASP A 56 7.42 -18.52 -10.10
C ASP A 56 6.68 -17.86 -8.92
N VAL A 57 5.41 -17.56 -9.14
CA VAL A 57 4.50 -16.95 -8.18
C VAL A 57 3.26 -17.84 -8.08
N VAL A 58 2.87 -18.20 -6.87
CA VAL A 58 1.66 -18.98 -6.65
C VAL A 58 0.52 -18.05 -6.32
N VAL A 59 -0.57 -18.16 -7.07
CA VAL A 59 -1.86 -17.53 -6.75
C VAL A 59 -2.91 -18.60 -6.53
N ARG A 60 -3.96 -18.24 -5.80
CA ARG A 60 -5.04 -19.16 -5.45
C ARG A 60 -6.30 -18.77 -6.19
N LEU A 61 -7.10 -19.77 -6.57
CA LEU A 61 -8.49 -19.60 -6.95
C LEU A 61 -9.35 -20.24 -5.85
N PRO A 62 -9.89 -19.45 -4.90
CA PRO A 62 -10.81 -19.97 -3.90
C PRO A 62 -12.07 -20.57 -4.55
N ALA A 63 -12.63 -21.62 -3.95
CA ALA A 63 -13.90 -22.20 -4.41
C ALA A 63 -15.01 -21.14 -4.45
N GLY A 64 -15.68 -21.02 -5.59
CA GLY A 64 -16.76 -20.04 -5.81
C GLY A 64 -16.28 -18.61 -6.12
N ALA A 65 -14.97 -18.33 -6.12
CA ALA A 65 -14.46 -17.04 -6.54
C ALA A 65 -14.47 -16.91 -8.07
N PRO A 66 -14.83 -15.73 -8.63
CA PRO A 66 -14.82 -15.50 -10.07
C PRO A 66 -13.41 -15.24 -10.63
N SER A 67 -12.41 -15.02 -9.77
CA SER A 67 -11.04 -14.70 -10.19
C SER A 67 -9.99 -15.14 -9.17
N LEU A 68 -8.74 -15.19 -9.61
CA LEU A 68 -7.58 -15.45 -8.76
C LEU A 68 -7.42 -14.38 -7.67
N ASP A 69 -6.80 -14.77 -6.57
CA ASP A 69 -6.42 -13.85 -5.49
C ASP A 69 -5.52 -12.74 -6.01
N ARG A 70 -5.70 -11.54 -5.44
CA ARG A 70 -4.87 -10.38 -5.74
C ARG A 70 -3.46 -10.60 -5.20
N LEU A 71 -2.47 -10.15 -5.94
CA LEU A 71 -1.08 -10.19 -5.51
C LEU A 71 -0.76 -9.02 -4.58
N THR A 72 0.20 -9.21 -3.69
CA THR A 72 0.60 -8.18 -2.72
C THR A 72 1.78 -7.39 -3.27
N CYS A 73 1.67 -6.06 -3.24
CA CYS A 73 2.78 -5.16 -3.54
C CYS A 73 3.89 -5.33 -2.50
N GLU A 74 5.09 -5.66 -2.94
CA GLU A 74 6.26 -5.88 -2.08
C GLU A 74 6.88 -4.57 -1.56
N ALA A 75 6.38 -3.41 -2.01
CA ALA A 75 6.80 -2.10 -1.52
C ALA A 75 5.86 -1.53 -0.44
N CYS A 76 4.55 -1.56 -0.66
CA CYS A 76 3.59 -0.93 0.25
C CYS A 76 2.63 -1.91 0.94
N GLY A 77 2.66 -3.20 0.57
CA GLY A 77 1.75 -4.21 1.12
C GLY A 77 0.31 -4.17 0.57
N ALA A 78 -0.02 -3.20 -0.29
CA ALA A 78 -1.34 -3.13 -0.90
C ALA A 78 -1.62 -4.32 -1.82
N ALA A 79 -2.86 -4.81 -1.82
CA ALA A 79 -3.31 -5.79 -2.81
C ALA A 79 -3.47 -5.14 -4.19
N THR A 80 -3.02 -5.80 -5.25
CA THR A 80 -3.11 -5.35 -6.64
C THR A 80 -3.63 -6.44 -7.56
N ALA A 81 -4.50 -6.05 -8.48
CA ALA A 81 -4.98 -6.94 -9.55
C ALA A 81 -4.12 -6.84 -10.82
N ARG A 82 -3.28 -5.80 -10.93
CA ARG A 82 -2.44 -5.52 -12.09
C ARG A 82 -1.00 -5.24 -11.66
N PRO A 83 -0.30 -6.26 -11.12
CA PRO A 83 1.05 -6.06 -10.64
C PRO A 83 2.02 -5.79 -11.80
N ALA A 84 2.93 -4.85 -11.59
CA ALA A 84 4.13 -4.70 -12.41
C ALA A 84 5.32 -5.34 -11.67
N ALA A 85 6.23 -6.00 -12.39
CA ALA A 85 7.47 -6.51 -11.82
C ALA A 85 8.59 -5.49 -12.03
N CYS A 86 9.50 -5.28 -11.07
CA CYS A 86 10.69 -4.43 -11.30
C CYS A 86 11.81 -5.15 -12.08
N ASP A 87 12.82 -4.40 -12.55
CA ASP A 87 13.86 -4.94 -13.46
C ASP A 87 15.01 -5.62 -12.71
N ASP A 88 15.30 -5.18 -11.48
CA ASP A 88 16.54 -5.58 -10.79
C ASP A 88 16.39 -6.84 -9.92
N ARG A 89 15.20 -7.08 -9.33
CA ARG A 89 14.94 -8.22 -8.42
C ARG A 89 13.53 -8.82 -8.58
N MET A 90 12.81 -8.45 -9.64
CA MET A 90 11.44 -8.88 -9.89
C MET A 90 10.45 -8.69 -8.71
N HIS A 91 10.58 -7.60 -7.96
CA HIS A 91 9.58 -7.25 -6.94
C HIS A 91 8.23 -6.97 -7.61
N LEU A 92 7.14 -7.51 -7.07
CA LEU A 92 5.77 -7.20 -7.49
C LEU A 92 5.33 -5.84 -6.93
N LEU A 93 4.84 -4.95 -7.77
CA LEU A 93 4.46 -3.58 -7.42
C LEU A 93 3.03 -3.28 -7.85
N CYS A 94 2.27 -2.59 -7.01
CA CYS A 94 0.95 -2.08 -7.38
C CYS A 94 1.06 -0.86 -8.31
N GLU A 95 -0.09 -0.48 -8.87
CA GLU A 95 -0.31 0.64 -9.77
C GLU A 95 0.14 1.99 -9.15
N ALA A 96 0.11 2.12 -7.82
CA ALA A 96 0.60 3.32 -7.13
C ALA A 96 2.13 3.34 -6.99
N CYS A 97 2.75 2.17 -6.73
CA CYS A 97 4.21 2.06 -6.59
C CYS A 97 4.94 1.94 -7.92
N ALA A 98 4.23 1.57 -8.98
CA ALA A 98 4.72 1.55 -10.36
C ALA A 98 3.62 2.09 -11.30
N PRO A 99 3.39 3.43 -11.32
CA PRO A 99 2.38 4.05 -12.18
C PRO A 99 2.63 3.81 -13.66
N ASN A 100 3.90 3.69 -14.03
CA ASN A 100 4.31 3.25 -15.35
C ASN A 100 4.97 1.87 -15.23
N ALA A 101 4.30 0.84 -15.75
CA ALA A 101 4.81 -0.53 -15.79
C ALA A 101 5.81 -0.76 -16.94
N GLN A 102 6.00 0.23 -17.80
CA GLN A 102 6.90 0.16 -18.96
C GLN A 102 8.30 0.67 -18.62
N GLY A 103 9.28 0.24 -19.40
CA GLY A 103 10.66 0.69 -19.24
C GLY A 103 11.30 0.24 -17.92
N ARG A 104 12.24 1.04 -17.40
CA ARG A 104 12.93 0.75 -16.14
C ARG A 104 12.16 1.37 -14.98
N ILE A 105 11.62 0.54 -14.09
CA ILE A 105 10.81 1.01 -12.97
C ILE A 105 11.73 1.48 -11.83
N ALA A 106 11.53 2.70 -11.34
CA ALA A 106 12.16 3.20 -10.12
C ALA A 106 11.53 2.51 -8.89
N CYS A 107 11.99 1.29 -8.60
CA CYS A 107 11.35 0.41 -7.63
C CYS A 107 11.59 0.85 -6.17
N PRO A 108 10.53 1.22 -5.41
CA PRO A 108 10.68 1.61 -4.01
C PRO A 108 11.10 0.45 -3.09
N ALA A 109 10.75 -0.81 -3.42
CA ALA A 109 11.19 -1.98 -2.67
C ALA A 109 12.71 -2.22 -2.82
N CYS A 110 13.27 -2.01 -4.02
CA CYS A 110 14.72 -2.05 -4.24
C CYS A 110 15.44 -0.96 -3.42
N ALA A 111 14.88 0.25 -3.36
CA ALA A 111 15.51 1.38 -2.67
C ALA A 111 15.60 1.17 -1.14
N ARG A 112 14.61 0.49 -0.53
CA ARG A 112 14.60 0.22 0.92
C ARG A 112 15.57 -0.86 1.40
N ARG A 113 16.05 -1.72 0.50
CA ARG A 113 16.96 -2.84 0.81
C ARG A 113 18.42 -2.56 0.42
N ARG A 114 18.77 -1.30 0.16
CA ARG A 114 20.14 -0.86 -0.09
C ARG A 114 20.78 -0.32 1.18
#